data_AF-A0A7X7QZU6-F1
#
_entry.id   AF-A0A7X7QZU6-F1
#
_cell.length_a   1.000
_cell.length_b   1.000
_cell.length_c   1.000
_cell.angle_alpha   90.00
_cell.angle_beta   90.00
_cell.angle_gamma   90.00
#
_symmetry.space_group_name_H-M   'P 1'
#
loop_
_entity.id
_entity.type
_entity.pdbx_description
1 polymer ?
#
loop_
_entity_poly.entity_id
_entity_poly.type
_entity_poly.pdbx_seq_one_letter_code
_entity_poly.pdbx_strand_id
1 'polypeptide(L)'
;MVLYKRFLKEWAESGGNPVIVKPTPPKYKNRYWMYAPGEGSRFWDEFYEKGIMGIGWEELGDLKQYDSKEAMKQKMKEEYGEEYSYKNDGYATWQFANEMNVGDIVFVKRGRGKIIGRGIVSSDYIYDKDRDEYNNIRRVEWTHKGEWDHEGQIVLKTLTDITPYTDYCRKLEDLLAVDIDIIDREVKYDPYTENDFLNEVFMDRERYLDLKNLLLKKKNIILEGAPGVGKTFMAERLAFSIMGEKDISRVRVVQFHQSYSYEDFIMGYRPTEQGFTLKTGAFYDFCKEAEPDDKEYFFIIDE
;
A
#
# COMPACT_ATOMS: atom_id res chain seq x y z
N MET A 1 -18.27 -30.72 -12.08
CA MET A 1 -17.74 -30.04 -13.28
C MET A 1 -18.61 -30.33 -14.52
N VAL A 2 -19.86 -29.87 -14.56
CA VAL A 2 -20.76 -29.98 -15.75
C VAL A 2 -21.63 -28.72 -15.97
N LEU A 3 -21.64 -27.74 -15.06
CA LEU A 3 -22.50 -26.54 -15.19
C LEU A 3 -21.89 -25.38 -16.00
N TYR A 4 -20.58 -25.38 -16.24
CA TYR A 4 -19.87 -24.23 -16.84
C TYR A 4 -20.04 -24.09 -18.36
N LYS A 5 -20.38 -25.17 -19.09
CA LYS A 5 -20.46 -25.15 -20.57
C LYS A 5 -21.79 -24.65 -21.13
N ARG A 6 -22.87 -24.62 -20.35
CA ARG A 6 -24.21 -24.21 -20.84
C ARG A 6 -24.40 -22.69 -20.81
N PHE A 7 -23.81 -22.03 -19.81
CA PHE A 7 -23.98 -20.59 -19.58
C PHE A 7 -23.27 -19.71 -20.62
N LEU A 8 -22.10 -20.12 -21.11
CA LEU A 8 -21.34 -19.36 -22.12
C LEU A 8 -21.97 -19.39 -23.51
N LYS A 9 -22.81 -20.40 -23.81
CA LYS A 9 -23.44 -20.55 -25.13
C LYS A 9 -24.67 -19.65 -25.26
N GLU A 10 -25.47 -19.53 -24.20
CA GLU A 10 -26.61 -18.61 -24.14
C GLU A 10 -26.18 -17.13 -24.05
N TRP A 11 -25.01 -16.86 -23.46
CA TRP A 11 -24.49 -15.50 -23.30
C TRP A 11 -23.94 -14.89 -24.60
N ALA A 12 -23.25 -15.68 -25.42
CA ALA A 12 -22.70 -15.23 -26.71
C ALA A 12 -23.78 -14.88 -27.76
N GLU A 13 -24.98 -15.45 -27.62
CA GLU A 13 -26.12 -15.22 -28.52
C GLU A 13 -26.87 -13.89 -28.21
N SER A 14 -26.57 -13.24 -27.09
CA SER A 14 -27.29 -12.05 -26.60
C SER A 14 -26.66 -10.69 -26.93
N GLY A 15 -25.51 -10.65 -27.62
CA GLY A 15 -24.94 -9.43 -28.20
C GLY A 15 -24.53 -8.31 -27.21
N GLY A 16 -24.42 -8.59 -25.91
CA GLY A 16 -24.03 -7.59 -24.92
C GLY A 16 -22.52 -7.32 -24.89
N ASN A 17 -22.09 -6.13 -25.32
CA ASN A 17 -20.73 -5.66 -25.06
C ASN A 17 -20.59 -5.22 -23.59
N PRO A 18 -19.62 -5.75 -22.81
CA PRO A 18 -19.43 -5.33 -21.43
C PRO A 18 -18.86 -3.91 -21.37
N VAL A 19 -19.59 -3.00 -20.70
CA VAL A 19 -19.01 -1.76 -20.19
C VAL A 19 -18.16 -2.13 -18.98
N ILE A 20 -16.85 -2.28 -19.20
CA ILE A 20 -15.88 -2.42 -18.11
C ILE A 20 -15.72 -1.05 -17.46
N VAL A 21 -16.49 -0.79 -16.41
CA VAL A 21 -16.19 0.32 -15.49
C VAL A 21 -14.97 -0.11 -14.67
N LYS A 22 -13.79 0.41 -15.01
CA LYS A 22 -12.60 0.22 -14.19
C LYS A 22 -12.81 0.97 -12.87
N PRO A 23 -12.74 0.31 -11.70
CA PRO A 23 -12.86 1.02 -10.43
C PRO A 23 -11.74 2.06 -10.33
N THR A 24 -12.11 3.30 -10.03
CA THR A 24 -11.13 4.36 -9.79
C THR A 24 -10.47 4.09 -8.44
N PRO A 25 -9.14 3.97 -8.35
CA PRO A 25 -8.48 3.72 -7.08
C PRO A 25 -8.73 4.89 -6.12
N PRO A 26 -8.82 4.62 -4.80
CA PRO A 26 -9.01 5.68 -3.82
C PRO A 26 -7.89 6.72 -3.91
N LYS A 27 -8.23 8.00 -3.77
CA LYS A 27 -7.25 9.07 -3.65
C LYS A 27 -6.59 8.98 -2.27
N TYR A 28 -5.42 8.36 -2.21
CA TYR A 28 -4.59 8.38 -1.00
C TYR A 28 -4.07 9.79 -0.74
N LYS A 29 -4.05 10.21 0.54
CA LYS A 29 -3.56 11.54 0.96
C LYS A 29 -2.08 11.72 0.60
N ASN A 30 -1.28 10.67 0.77
CA ASN A 30 0.13 10.58 0.40
C ASN A 30 0.37 9.23 -0.32
N ARG A 31 1.27 9.19 -1.31
CA ARG A 31 1.68 7.95 -1.99
C ARG A 31 2.93 7.34 -1.36
N TYR A 32 3.12 6.04 -1.60
CA TYR A 32 4.29 5.29 -1.18
C TYR A 32 5.10 4.84 -2.40
N TRP A 33 6.40 5.03 -2.33
CA TRP A 33 7.33 4.77 -3.42
C TRP A 33 8.43 3.82 -3.00
N MET A 34 8.72 2.82 -3.82
CA MET A 34 9.93 2.02 -3.74
C MET A 34 10.96 2.57 -4.73
N TYR A 35 12.16 2.89 -4.26
CA TYR A 35 13.16 3.66 -5.01
C TYR A 35 14.56 3.03 -4.94
N ALA A 36 15.28 3.02 -6.05
CA ALA A 36 16.68 2.60 -6.15
C ALA A 36 17.56 3.74 -6.71
N PRO A 37 18.51 4.29 -5.92
CA PRO A 37 19.40 5.38 -6.32
C PRO A 37 20.58 4.85 -7.13
N GLY A 38 20.30 4.48 -8.37
CA GLY A 38 21.25 3.89 -9.31
C GLY A 38 21.54 2.41 -9.08
N GLU A 39 22.38 1.84 -9.94
CA GLU A 39 22.78 0.44 -9.87
C GLU A 39 23.45 0.14 -8.53
N GLY A 40 23.00 -0.92 -7.85
CA GLY A 40 23.46 -1.26 -6.51
C GLY A 40 23.17 -0.21 -5.44
N SER A 41 22.36 0.81 -5.76
CA SER A 41 22.10 1.96 -4.90
C SER A 41 23.35 2.79 -4.59
N ARG A 42 24.27 2.88 -5.56
CA ARG A 42 25.58 3.55 -5.43
C ARG A 42 25.50 5.03 -5.03
N PHE A 43 24.41 5.71 -5.35
CA PHE A 43 24.21 7.13 -5.01
C PHE A 43 23.57 7.36 -3.64
N TRP A 44 23.24 6.30 -2.90
CA TRP A 44 22.49 6.43 -1.66
C TRP A 44 23.17 7.36 -0.64
N ASP A 45 24.46 7.19 -0.40
CA ASP A 45 25.15 7.98 0.63
C ASP A 45 25.18 9.47 0.29
N GLU A 46 25.45 9.82 -0.97
CA GLU A 46 25.42 11.22 -1.43
C GLU A 46 24.01 11.80 -1.32
N PHE A 47 22.99 11.06 -1.77
CA PHE A 47 21.60 11.50 -1.75
C PHE A 47 21.07 11.69 -0.34
N TYR A 48 21.49 10.81 0.58
CA TYR A 48 21.18 10.95 1.99
C TYR A 48 21.80 12.23 2.57
N GLU A 49 23.11 12.42 2.42
CA GLU A 49 23.84 13.57 2.97
C GLU A 49 23.35 14.91 2.43
N LYS A 50 23.00 14.96 1.14
CA LYS A 50 22.49 16.17 0.48
C LYS A 50 20.98 16.40 0.68
N GLY A 51 20.25 15.44 1.26
CA GLY A 51 18.79 15.55 1.45
C GLY A 51 18.01 15.57 0.13
N ILE A 52 18.43 14.76 -0.84
CA ILE A 52 17.85 14.69 -2.19
C ILE A 52 17.58 13.25 -2.60
N MET A 53 16.72 13.06 -3.60
CA MET A 53 16.66 11.86 -4.43
C MET A 53 16.78 12.27 -5.89
N GLY A 54 17.40 11.43 -6.73
CA GLY A 54 17.56 11.69 -8.15
C GLY A 54 17.08 10.55 -9.04
N ILE A 55 16.78 10.83 -10.30
CA ILE A 55 16.63 9.81 -11.34
C ILE A 55 17.59 10.12 -12.50
N GLY A 56 18.18 9.08 -13.09
CA GLY A 56 19.15 9.23 -14.19
C GLY A 56 18.46 9.57 -15.53
N TRP A 57 19.13 9.19 -16.63
CA TRP A 57 18.75 9.48 -18.02
C TRP A 57 19.03 10.94 -18.40
N GLU A 58 20.29 11.35 -18.23
CA GLU A 58 20.82 12.70 -18.38
C GLU A 58 20.50 13.30 -19.75
N GLU A 59 20.59 12.50 -20.83
CA GLU A 59 20.28 12.93 -22.21
C GLU A 59 18.78 13.29 -22.42
N LEU A 60 17.90 12.96 -21.48
CA LEU A 60 16.52 13.46 -21.50
C LEU A 60 16.44 14.92 -21.08
N GLY A 61 17.45 15.47 -20.41
CA GLY A 61 17.41 16.82 -19.85
C GLY A 61 16.27 17.00 -18.85
N ASP A 62 15.65 18.18 -18.88
CA ASP A 62 14.48 18.51 -18.06
C ASP A 62 13.28 17.63 -18.44
N LEU A 63 12.80 16.81 -17.50
CA LEU A 63 11.69 15.89 -17.72
C LEU A 63 10.34 16.61 -17.89
N LYS A 64 10.22 17.87 -17.46
CA LYS A 64 9.00 18.67 -17.67
C LYS A 64 8.81 19.12 -19.12
N GLN A 65 9.81 18.96 -19.98
CA GLN A 65 9.68 19.31 -21.41
C GLN A 65 8.84 18.30 -22.21
N TYR A 66 8.53 17.13 -21.65
CA TYR A 66 7.78 16.08 -22.35
C TYR A 66 6.31 16.09 -21.94
N ASP A 67 5.42 16.06 -22.93
CA ASP A 67 3.97 16.10 -22.72
C ASP A 67 3.36 14.71 -22.44
N SER A 68 4.14 13.63 -22.62
CA SER A 68 3.66 12.27 -22.36
C SER A 68 4.77 11.26 -22.02
N LYS A 69 4.36 10.16 -21.37
CA LYS A 69 5.20 8.97 -21.11
C LYS A 69 5.80 8.38 -22.40
N GLU A 70 5.03 8.37 -23.48
CA GLU A 70 5.49 7.84 -24.77
C GLU A 70 6.53 8.75 -25.41
N ALA A 71 6.43 10.08 -25.25
CA ALA A 71 7.44 11.02 -25.73
C ALA A 71 8.79 10.83 -25.00
N MET A 72 8.78 10.66 -23.67
CA MET A 72 9.99 10.34 -22.90
C MET A 72 10.62 9.03 -23.37
N LYS A 73 9.80 7.99 -23.54
CA LYS A 73 10.24 6.67 -24.01
C LYS A 73 10.82 6.71 -25.42
N GLN A 74 10.22 7.51 -26.32
CA GLN A 74 10.73 7.69 -27.68
C GLN A 74 12.09 8.38 -27.65
N LYS A 75 12.24 9.44 -26.84
CA LYS A 75 13.54 10.10 -26.67
C LYS A 75 14.59 9.17 -26.05
N MET A 76 14.21 8.32 -25.09
CA MET A 76 15.13 7.30 -24.54
C MET A 76 15.64 6.36 -25.63
N LYS A 77 14.79 5.93 -26.56
CA LYS A 77 15.20 5.08 -27.68
C LYS A 77 16.19 5.77 -28.61
N GLU A 78 15.99 7.06 -28.86
CA GLU A 78 16.85 7.86 -29.73
C GLU A 78 18.26 8.02 -29.15
N GLU A 79 18.38 8.23 -27.84
CA GLU A 79 19.67 8.50 -27.18
C GLU A 79 20.39 7.25 -26.68
N TYR A 80 19.65 6.23 -26.24
CA TYR A 80 20.21 5.06 -25.56
C TYR A 80 20.06 3.74 -26.35
N GLY A 81 19.46 3.78 -27.55
CA GLY A 81 19.33 2.64 -28.44
C GLY A 81 17.93 2.02 -28.44
N GLU A 82 17.42 1.65 -29.61
CA GLU A 82 16.03 1.17 -29.80
C GLU A 82 15.78 -0.27 -29.35
N GLU A 83 16.82 -1.02 -29.03
CA GLU A 83 16.78 -2.43 -28.66
C GLU A 83 16.08 -2.71 -27.32
N TYR A 84 15.91 -1.67 -26.48
CA TYR A 84 15.23 -1.77 -25.19
C TYR A 84 13.81 -1.20 -25.24
N SER A 85 12.92 -1.75 -24.39
CA SER A 85 11.52 -1.32 -24.37
C SER A 85 11.30 0.05 -23.73
N TYR A 86 12.19 0.47 -22.81
CA TYR A 86 12.08 1.62 -21.89
C TYR A 86 10.71 1.82 -21.24
N LYS A 87 9.90 0.75 -21.16
CA LYS A 87 8.53 0.85 -20.65
C LYS A 87 8.53 1.25 -19.18
N ASN A 88 9.41 0.65 -18.39
CA ASN A 88 9.51 0.95 -16.96
C ASN A 88 10.26 2.27 -16.73
N ASP A 89 11.27 2.56 -17.53
CA ASP A 89 12.13 3.74 -17.37
C ASP A 89 11.38 5.02 -17.76
N GLY A 90 10.67 5.01 -18.89
CA GLY A 90 9.77 6.09 -19.29
C GLY A 90 8.62 6.30 -18.30
N TYR A 91 8.14 5.22 -17.67
CA TYR A 91 7.14 5.33 -16.61
C TYR A 91 7.74 5.97 -15.35
N ALA A 92 8.91 5.52 -14.90
CA ALA A 92 9.59 6.01 -13.71
C ALA A 92 9.96 7.50 -13.82
N THR A 93 10.56 7.92 -14.94
CA THR A 93 10.90 9.32 -15.21
C THR A 93 9.65 10.21 -15.24
N TRP A 94 8.57 9.76 -15.89
CA TRP A 94 7.32 10.49 -15.86
C TRP A 94 6.74 10.62 -14.44
N GLN A 95 6.66 9.51 -13.70
CA GLN A 95 6.09 9.53 -12.36
C GLN A 95 6.89 10.43 -11.42
N PHE A 96 8.22 10.37 -11.53
CA PHE A 96 9.13 11.21 -10.78
C PHE A 96 8.87 12.70 -11.06
N ALA A 97 8.73 13.11 -12.32
CA ALA A 97 8.53 14.51 -12.69
C ALA A 97 7.09 15.02 -12.47
N ASN A 98 6.08 14.16 -12.65
CA ASN A 98 4.69 14.61 -12.82
C ASN A 98 3.69 14.04 -11.81
N GLU A 99 3.96 12.90 -11.16
CA GLU A 99 2.98 12.24 -10.27
C GLU A 99 3.36 12.25 -8.80
N MET A 100 4.66 12.28 -8.48
CA MET A 100 5.17 12.37 -7.11
C MET A 100 4.94 13.77 -6.54
N ASN A 101 4.47 13.83 -5.28
CA ASN A 101 4.11 15.08 -4.59
C ASN A 101 4.87 15.24 -3.28
N VAL A 102 4.94 16.48 -2.80
CA VAL A 102 5.40 16.77 -1.43
C VAL A 102 4.52 16.02 -0.42
N GLY A 103 5.16 15.37 0.55
CA GLY A 103 4.50 14.51 1.54
C GLY A 103 4.46 13.02 1.19
N ASP A 104 4.79 12.65 -0.04
CA ASP A 104 4.92 11.23 -0.42
C ASP A 104 6.06 10.55 0.35
N ILE A 105 5.90 9.27 0.64
CA ILE A 105 6.84 8.45 1.40
C ILE A 105 7.68 7.62 0.44
N VAL A 106 9.00 7.61 0.65
CA VAL A 106 9.97 6.91 -0.19
C VAL A 106 10.74 5.89 0.66
N PHE A 107 10.69 4.63 0.26
CA PHE A 107 11.56 3.56 0.76
C PHE A 107 12.68 3.32 -0.25
N VAL A 108 13.91 3.30 0.25
CA VAL A 108 15.10 3.10 -0.56
C VAL A 108 15.52 1.65 -0.46
N LYS A 109 15.64 0.94 -1.58
CA LYS A 109 16.11 -0.45 -1.62
C LYS A 109 17.56 -0.54 -2.04
N ARG A 110 18.23 -1.64 -1.68
CA ARG A 110 19.47 -2.12 -2.31
C ARG A 110 19.26 -3.52 -2.85
N GLY A 111 19.42 -3.67 -4.16
CA GLY A 111 19.17 -4.96 -4.83
C GLY A 111 17.71 -5.43 -4.68
N ARG A 112 17.54 -6.70 -4.33
CA ARG A 112 16.22 -7.37 -4.22
C ARG A 112 15.77 -7.68 -2.79
N GLY A 113 16.66 -7.53 -1.80
CA GLY A 113 16.44 -8.07 -0.45
C GLY A 113 16.77 -7.11 0.68
N LYS A 114 17.07 -5.83 0.39
CA LYS A 114 17.39 -4.87 1.43
C LYS A 114 16.64 -3.56 1.26
N ILE A 115 16.14 -3.03 2.36
CA ILE A 115 15.78 -1.63 2.52
C ILE A 115 16.97 -0.93 3.18
N ILE A 116 17.31 0.27 2.72
CA ILE A 116 18.50 1.01 3.19
C ILE A 116 18.18 2.43 3.65
N GLY A 117 16.93 2.85 3.50
CA GLY A 117 16.49 4.14 3.99
C GLY A 117 15.01 4.41 3.77
N ARG A 118 14.55 5.49 4.41
CA ARG A 118 13.19 6.02 4.30
C ARG A 118 13.24 7.53 4.33
N GLY A 119 12.38 8.19 3.57
CA GLY A 119 12.23 9.64 3.62
C GLY A 119 10.88 10.14 3.15
N ILE A 120 10.66 11.43 3.35
CA ILE A 120 9.44 12.14 2.95
C ILE A 120 9.83 13.19 1.90
N VAL A 121 9.18 13.15 0.74
CA VAL A 121 9.42 14.13 -0.34
C VAL A 121 9.09 15.53 0.16
N SER A 122 10.04 16.46 0.06
CA SER A 122 9.95 17.81 0.62
C SER A 122 9.99 18.93 -0.42
N SER A 123 10.11 18.59 -1.72
CA SER A 123 9.96 19.56 -2.81
C SER A 123 9.22 18.99 -4.03
N ASP A 124 8.77 19.91 -4.88
CA ASP A 124 8.45 19.62 -6.27
C ASP A 124 9.70 19.16 -7.04
N TYR A 125 9.48 18.71 -8.29
CA TYR A 125 10.54 18.33 -9.22
C TYR A 125 11.48 19.51 -9.53
N ILE A 126 12.77 19.23 -9.57
CA ILE A 126 13.84 20.18 -9.90
C ILE A 126 14.74 19.55 -10.95
N TYR A 127 15.00 20.28 -12.03
CA TYR A 127 16.09 19.99 -12.94
C TYR A 127 17.33 20.79 -12.53
N ASP A 128 18.33 20.11 -11.98
CA ASP A 128 19.58 20.67 -11.53
C ASP A 128 20.66 20.48 -12.61
N LYS A 129 20.82 21.50 -13.44
CA LYS A 129 21.79 21.53 -14.55
C LYS A 129 23.25 21.56 -14.10
N ASP A 130 23.52 21.88 -12.83
CA ASP A 130 24.87 22.05 -12.31
C ASP A 130 25.45 20.72 -11.78
N ARG A 131 24.67 19.63 -11.82
CA ARG A 131 25.11 18.26 -11.49
C ARG A 131 25.69 17.55 -12.72
N ASP A 132 26.68 16.69 -12.49
CA ASP A 132 27.27 15.88 -13.56
C ASP A 132 26.44 14.62 -13.91
N GLU A 133 25.74 14.03 -12.93
CA GLU A 133 24.88 12.86 -13.10
C GLU A 133 23.65 13.00 -12.16
N TYR A 134 22.52 12.39 -12.55
CA TYR A 134 21.25 12.47 -11.82
C TYR A 134 20.77 13.92 -11.62
N ASN A 135 20.70 14.68 -12.72
CA ASN A 135 20.24 16.08 -12.76
C ASN A 135 18.76 16.24 -12.39
N ASN A 136 17.96 15.18 -12.52
CA ASN A 136 16.54 15.18 -12.23
C ASN A 136 16.31 14.83 -10.76
N ILE A 137 16.09 15.84 -9.92
CA ILE A 137 16.07 15.67 -8.46
C ILE A 137 14.78 16.14 -7.79
N ARG A 138 14.60 15.67 -6.56
CA ARG A 138 13.65 16.19 -5.56
C ARG A 138 14.36 16.26 -4.22
N ARG A 139 14.01 17.23 -3.39
CA ARG A 139 14.44 17.25 -1.98
C ARG A 139 13.64 16.23 -1.19
N VAL A 140 14.31 15.56 -0.26
CA VAL A 140 13.73 14.54 0.60
C VAL A 140 14.23 14.77 2.03
N GLU A 141 13.29 14.82 2.96
CA GLU A 141 13.61 14.70 4.37
C GLU A 141 13.80 13.22 4.70
N TRP A 142 15.05 12.76 4.66
CA TRP A 142 15.39 11.38 5.00
C TRP A 142 15.23 11.16 6.50
N THR A 143 14.37 10.22 6.88
CA THR A 143 14.08 9.91 8.28
C THR A 143 14.83 8.69 8.80
N HIS A 144 15.25 7.77 7.92
CA HIS A 144 15.99 6.56 8.30
C HIS A 144 17.16 6.30 7.34
N LYS A 145 18.28 5.84 7.89
CA LYS A 145 19.44 5.30 7.18
C LYS A 145 19.97 4.09 7.93
N GLY A 146 20.14 2.97 7.23
CA GLY A 146 20.53 1.69 7.83
C GLY A 146 20.50 0.59 6.78
N GLU A 147 20.48 -0.66 7.22
CA GLU A 147 20.25 -1.80 6.33
C GLU A 147 19.30 -2.79 7.02
N TRP A 148 18.13 -2.95 6.42
CA TRP A 148 17.09 -3.87 6.88
C TRP A 148 16.90 -4.97 5.85
N ASP A 149 16.90 -6.22 6.31
CA ASP A 149 16.56 -7.35 5.45
C ASP A 149 15.07 -7.30 5.09
N HIS A 150 14.78 -7.55 3.82
CA HIS A 150 13.43 -7.55 3.28
C HIS A 150 12.98 -8.96 2.93
N GLU A 151 11.89 -9.41 3.52
CA GLU A 151 11.30 -10.70 3.19
C GLU A 151 10.64 -10.69 1.80
N GLY A 152 11.20 -11.47 0.87
CA GLY A 152 10.69 -11.63 -0.50
C GLY A 152 11.60 -11.03 -1.58
N GLN A 153 11.09 -10.90 -2.81
CA GLN A 153 11.84 -10.28 -3.91
C GLN A 153 11.26 -8.91 -4.24
N ILE A 154 12.05 -7.86 -3.98
CA ILE A 154 11.71 -6.50 -4.43
C ILE A 154 11.90 -6.42 -5.95
N VAL A 155 10.93 -5.83 -6.64
CA VAL A 155 11.04 -5.55 -8.08
C VAL A 155 12.25 -4.65 -8.37
N LEU A 156 13.01 -4.96 -9.42
CA LEU A 156 14.27 -4.26 -9.72
C LEU A 156 14.11 -2.84 -10.30
N LYS A 157 12.88 -2.40 -10.54
CA LYS A 157 12.59 -1.08 -11.13
C LYS A 157 13.20 0.07 -10.30
N THR A 158 13.59 1.13 -11.00
CA THR A 158 14.20 2.34 -10.40
C THR A 158 13.25 3.06 -9.47
N LEU A 159 11.99 3.23 -9.89
CA LEU A 159 10.92 3.83 -9.10
C LEU A 159 9.63 3.03 -9.31
N THR A 160 8.92 2.71 -8.24
CA THR A 160 7.62 2.02 -8.31
C THR A 160 6.65 2.63 -7.31
N ASP A 161 5.47 3.02 -7.79
CA ASP A 161 4.33 3.35 -6.92
C ASP A 161 3.83 2.07 -6.27
N ILE A 162 4.03 1.95 -4.96
CA ILE A 162 3.60 0.80 -4.16
C ILE A 162 2.33 1.10 -3.35
N THR A 163 1.76 2.30 -3.48
CA THR A 163 0.55 2.73 -2.77
C THR A 163 -0.62 1.73 -2.86
N PRO A 164 -0.86 1.05 -3.99
CA PRO A 164 -1.93 0.04 -4.06
C PRO A 164 -1.70 -1.19 -3.17
N TYR A 165 -0.47 -1.42 -2.69
CA TYR A 165 -0.09 -2.55 -1.84
C TYR A 165 -0.04 -2.10 -0.38
N THR A 166 -1.20 -1.78 0.19
CA THR A 166 -1.32 -1.19 1.53
C THR A 166 -0.67 -2.02 2.63
N ASP A 167 -0.86 -3.34 2.63
CA ASP A 167 -0.24 -4.25 3.61
C ASP A 167 1.29 -4.30 3.46
N TYR A 168 1.78 -4.20 2.23
CA TYR A 168 3.21 -4.13 1.95
C TYR A 168 3.82 -2.82 2.46
N CYS A 169 3.11 -1.69 2.27
CA CYS A 169 3.53 -0.39 2.81
C CYS A 169 3.58 -0.41 4.34
N ARG A 170 2.59 -1.02 5.02
CA ARG A 170 2.60 -1.17 6.48
C ARG A 170 3.79 -1.99 6.95
N LYS A 171 4.04 -3.17 6.34
CA LYS A 171 5.20 -4.01 6.68
C LYS A 171 6.54 -3.27 6.55
N LEU A 172 6.67 -2.36 5.57
CA LEU A 172 7.87 -1.54 5.42
C LEU A 172 7.99 -0.47 6.50
N GLU A 173 6.88 0.18 6.87
CA GLU A 173 6.87 1.11 8.01
C GLU A 173 7.21 0.38 9.31
N ASP A 174 6.61 -0.79 9.56
CA ASP A 174 6.86 -1.60 10.75
C ASP A 174 8.32 -2.06 10.82
N LEU A 175 8.89 -2.53 9.70
CA LEU A 175 10.31 -2.91 9.59
C LEU A 175 11.25 -1.80 10.04
N LEU A 176 10.92 -0.56 9.65
CA LEU A 176 11.74 0.61 9.95
C LEU A 176 11.46 1.20 11.33
N ALA A 177 10.30 0.91 11.91
CA ALA A 177 9.98 1.26 13.30
C ALA A 177 10.79 0.45 14.32
N VAL A 178 11.35 -0.71 13.95
CA VAL A 178 12.09 -1.59 14.86
C VAL A 178 13.51 -1.08 15.18
N ASP A 179 14.11 -0.22 14.36
CA ASP A 179 15.53 0.20 14.48
C ASP A 179 15.75 1.63 15.01
N ILE A 180 14.72 2.29 15.52
CA ILE A 180 14.87 3.53 16.28
C ILE A 180 14.49 3.22 17.72
N ASP A 181 15.46 3.35 18.64
CA ASP A 181 15.21 3.46 20.08
C ASP A 181 13.93 4.27 20.30
N ILE A 182 12.91 3.58 20.82
CA ILE A 182 11.58 4.04 21.20
C ILE A 182 11.53 5.57 21.40
N ILE A 183 11.26 6.31 20.33
CA ILE A 183 10.59 7.60 20.44
C ILE A 183 9.15 7.30 20.10
N ASP A 184 8.42 6.96 21.15
CA ASP A 184 6.97 6.90 21.23
C ASP A 184 6.39 8.25 20.79
N ARG A 185 6.36 8.50 19.48
CA ARG A 185 5.48 9.52 18.92
C ARG A 185 4.11 8.89 18.89
N GLU A 186 3.32 9.14 19.94
CA GLU A 186 1.88 8.89 19.95
C GLU A 186 1.27 9.35 18.61
N VAL A 187 0.93 8.39 17.76
CA VAL A 187 0.11 8.66 16.57
C VAL A 187 -1.26 9.06 17.12
N LYS A 188 -1.59 10.35 17.02
CA LYS A 188 -2.90 10.85 17.45
C LYS A 188 -3.94 10.47 16.41
N TYR A 189 -4.80 9.53 16.78
CA TYR A 189 -5.97 9.19 15.99
C TYR A 189 -7.12 10.16 16.26
N ASP A 190 -7.99 10.33 15.26
CA ASP A 190 -9.21 11.11 15.46
C ASP A 190 -10.08 10.41 16.51
N PRO A 191 -10.51 11.09 17.58
CA PRO A 191 -11.39 10.50 18.57
C PRO A 191 -12.71 10.06 17.93
N TYR A 192 -13.26 8.95 18.39
CA TYR A 192 -14.55 8.43 17.94
C TYR A 192 -15.35 7.87 19.11
N THR A 193 -16.45 8.52 19.42
CA THR A 193 -17.23 8.28 20.62
C THR A 193 -18.50 7.48 20.34
N GLU A 194 -19.21 7.11 21.40
CA GLU A 194 -20.59 6.62 21.33
C GLU A 194 -21.51 7.59 20.57
N ASN A 195 -21.38 8.90 20.80
CA ASN A 195 -22.25 9.87 20.13
C ASN A 195 -21.97 9.94 18.63
N ASP A 196 -20.70 9.81 18.21
CA ASP A 196 -20.35 9.75 16.79
C ASP A 196 -20.96 8.50 16.13
N PHE A 197 -20.91 7.35 16.82
CA PHE A 197 -21.59 6.14 16.37
C PHE A 197 -23.10 6.35 16.20
N LEU A 198 -23.78 6.89 17.22
CA LEU A 198 -25.24 7.08 17.18
C LEU A 198 -25.69 8.10 16.11
N ASN A 199 -24.81 9.03 15.73
CA ASN A 199 -25.06 9.99 14.66
C ASN A 199 -24.88 9.39 13.26
N GLU A 200 -23.89 8.50 13.07
CA GLU A 200 -23.58 7.88 11.78
C GLU A 200 -24.40 6.61 11.53
N VAL A 201 -24.61 5.82 12.57
CA VAL A 201 -25.38 4.58 12.56
C VAL A 201 -26.71 4.90 13.21
N PHE A 202 -27.77 4.94 12.40
CA PHE A 202 -29.16 5.21 12.83
C PHE A 202 -29.72 4.12 13.75
N MET A 203 -29.12 3.99 14.94
CA MET A 203 -29.41 3.03 15.98
C MET A 203 -29.65 3.80 17.28
N ASP A 204 -30.64 3.38 18.07
CA ASP A 204 -30.87 3.97 19.37
C ASP A 204 -29.79 3.57 20.39
N ARG A 205 -29.66 4.36 21.45
CA ARG A 205 -28.64 4.19 22.49
C ARG A 205 -28.77 2.85 23.22
N GLU A 206 -30.00 2.39 23.48
CA GLU A 206 -30.26 1.14 24.19
C GLU A 206 -29.70 -0.05 23.41
N ARG A 207 -30.02 -0.10 22.11
CA ARG A 207 -29.55 -1.14 21.20
C ARG A 207 -28.04 -1.08 20.96
N TYR A 208 -27.45 0.11 20.90
CA TYR A 208 -25.98 0.26 20.86
C TYR A 208 -25.33 -0.35 22.11
N LEU A 209 -25.85 -0.04 23.30
CA LEU A 209 -25.31 -0.55 24.56
C LEU A 209 -25.44 -2.06 24.64
N ASP A 210 -26.57 -2.63 24.24
CA ASP A 210 -26.77 -4.07 24.17
C ASP A 210 -25.77 -4.74 23.22
N LEU A 211 -25.60 -4.18 22.02
CA LEU A 211 -24.66 -4.70 21.02
C LEU A 211 -23.21 -4.64 21.50
N LYS A 212 -22.79 -3.49 22.05
CA LYS A 212 -21.46 -3.29 22.63
C LYS A 212 -21.20 -4.27 23.78
N ASN A 213 -22.13 -4.37 24.73
CA ASN A 213 -21.99 -5.25 25.89
C ASN A 213 -21.96 -6.73 25.47
N LEU A 214 -22.78 -7.11 24.48
CA LEU A 214 -22.77 -8.44 23.91
C LEU A 214 -21.41 -8.76 23.27
N LEU A 215 -20.88 -7.85 22.46
CA LEU A 215 -19.57 -8.01 21.82
C LEU A 215 -18.45 -8.13 22.84
N LEU A 216 -18.37 -7.22 23.81
CA LEU A 216 -17.32 -7.24 24.83
C LEU A 216 -17.38 -8.51 25.70
N LYS A 217 -18.59 -9.03 25.98
CA LYS A 217 -18.79 -10.23 26.80
C LYS A 217 -18.53 -11.53 26.02
N LYS A 218 -18.96 -11.59 24.76
CA LYS A 218 -18.87 -12.82 23.93
C LYS A 218 -17.63 -12.88 23.05
N LYS A 219 -16.98 -11.73 22.83
CA LYS A 219 -15.84 -11.48 21.92
C LYS A 219 -16.12 -11.76 20.44
N ASN A 220 -17.20 -12.47 20.12
CA ASN A 220 -17.63 -12.80 18.78
C ASN A 220 -19.14 -12.58 18.66
N ILE A 221 -19.57 -11.92 17.59
CA ILE A 221 -20.98 -11.72 17.25
C ILE A 221 -21.18 -11.89 15.75
N ILE A 222 -22.40 -12.19 15.33
CA ILE A 222 -22.80 -12.19 13.93
C ILE A 222 -23.87 -11.12 13.77
N LEU A 223 -23.68 -10.23 12.79
CA LEU A 223 -24.65 -9.20 12.43
C LEU A 223 -25.51 -9.72 11.29
N GLU A 224 -26.75 -10.07 11.58
CA GLU A 224 -27.70 -10.56 10.58
C GLU A 224 -28.60 -9.42 10.07
N GLY A 225 -28.85 -9.40 8.76
CA GLY A 225 -29.72 -8.42 8.14
C GLY A 225 -29.70 -8.49 6.63
N ALA A 226 -30.67 -7.83 5.98
CA ALA A 226 -30.78 -7.79 4.52
C ALA A 226 -29.48 -7.31 3.84
N PRO A 227 -29.20 -7.72 2.60
CA PRO A 227 -28.05 -7.21 1.85
C PRO A 227 -28.16 -5.69 1.67
N GLY A 228 -27.03 -4.98 1.76
CA GLY A 228 -26.98 -3.52 1.54
C GLY A 228 -27.43 -2.64 2.71
N VAL A 229 -27.75 -3.19 3.88
CA VAL A 229 -28.16 -2.39 5.07
C VAL A 229 -27.00 -1.80 5.88
N GLY A 230 -25.79 -1.82 5.34
CA GLY A 230 -24.61 -1.21 5.99
C GLY A 230 -24.03 -2.00 7.17
N LYS A 231 -24.12 -3.35 7.17
CA LYS A 231 -23.60 -4.19 8.26
C LYS A 231 -22.10 -4.00 8.48
N THR A 232 -21.31 -4.02 7.41
CA THR A 232 -19.85 -3.81 7.44
C THR A 232 -19.51 -2.42 7.96
N PHE A 233 -20.22 -1.40 7.45
CA PHE A 233 -20.10 -0.02 7.94
C PHE A 233 -20.38 0.10 9.44
N MET A 234 -21.49 -0.49 9.90
CA MET A 234 -21.84 -0.52 11.32
C MET A 234 -20.79 -1.25 12.16
N ALA A 235 -20.25 -2.38 11.68
CA ALA A 235 -19.23 -3.15 12.39
C ALA A 235 -17.95 -2.33 12.60
N GLU A 236 -17.47 -1.65 11.55
CA GLU A 236 -16.31 -0.75 11.63
C GLU A 236 -16.55 0.39 12.62
N ARG A 237 -17.73 1.03 12.55
CA ARG A 237 -18.08 2.12 13.47
C ARG A 237 -18.19 1.65 14.91
N LEU A 238 -18.72 0.45 15.14
CA LEU A 238 -18.82 -0.12 16.48
C LEU A 238 -17.42 -0.35 17.07
N ALA A 239 -16.49 -0.88 16.26
CA ALA A 239 -15.09 -1.06 16.64
C ALA A 239 -14.46 0.28 17.06
N PHE A 240 -14.52 1.31 16.20
CA PHE A 240 -13.99 2.64 16.54
C PHE A 240 -14.62 3.22 17.82
N SER A 241 -15.92 3.02 18.02
CA SER A 241 -16.64 3.52 19.20
C SER A 241 -16.22 2.82 20.50
N ILE A 242 -15.84 1.54 20.42
CA ILE A 242 -15.30 0.80 21.56
C ILE A 242 -13.85 1.22 21.83
N MET A 243 -13.06 1.41 20.78
CA MET A 243 -11.66 1.85 20.89
C MET A 243 -11.52 3.31 21.35
N GLY A 244 -12.54 4.14 21.11
CA GLY A 244 -12.51 5.58 21.42
C GLY A 244 -11.84 6.43 20.35
N GLU A 245 -11.36 5.82 19.27
CA GLU A 245 -10.57 6.48 18.21
C GLU A 245 -10.65 5.73 16.87
N LYS A 246 -10.38 6.43 15.78
CA LYS A 246 -10.32 5.88 14.40
C LYS A 246 -8.96 5.27 14.09
N ASP A 247 -8.50 4.39 14.96
CA ASP A 247 -7.28 3.63 14.72
C ASP A 247 -7.57 2.45 13.77
N ILE A 248 -7.24 2.65 12.48
CA ILE A 248 -7.44 1.65 11.45
C ILE A 248 -6.44 0.48 11.53
N SER A 249 -5.31 0.61 12.23
CA SER A 249 -4.38 -0.53 12.34
C SER A 249 -4.92 -1.62 13.28
N ARG A 250 -5.85 -1.27 14.18
CA ARG A 250 -6.51 -2.21 15.09
C ARG A 250 -7.82 -2.79 14.56
N VAL A 251 -8.17 -2.50 13.30
CA VAL A 251 -9.37 -3.05 12.63
C VAL A 251 -8.98 -3.70 11.31
N ARG A 252 -9.30 -4.98 11.14
CA ARG A 252 -9.07 -5.70 9.89
C ARG A 252 -10.37 -6.22 9.31
N VAL A 253 -10.62 -5.93 8.03
CA VAL A 253 -11.78 -6.39 7.30
C VAL A 253 -11.35 -7.38 6.24
N VAL A 254 -11.98 -8.55 6.19
CA VAL A 254 -11.80 -9.54 5.12
C VAL A 254 -13.16 -9.92 4.54
N GLN A 255 -13.20 -10.17 3.23
CA GLN A 255 -14.40 -10.68 2.58
C GLN A 255 -14.20 -12.16 2.23
N PHE A 256 -15.11 -13.01 2.67
CA PHE A 256 -15.11 -14.42 2.34
C PHE A 256 -15.73 -14.65 0.96
N HIS A 257 -15.18 -15.61 0.25
CA HIS A 257 -15.73 -16.11 -1.01
C HIS A 257 -15.68 -17.64 -1.01
N GLN A 258 -16.42 -18.29 -1.91
CA GLN A 258 -16.50 -19.76 -1.94
C GLN A 258 -15.15 -20.47 -2.09
N SER A 259 -14.14 -19.79 -2.63
CA SER A 259 -12.76 -20.31 -2.75
C SER A 259 -11.83 -19.88 -1.61
N TYR A 260 -12.31 -19.19 -0.57
CA TYR A 260 -11.48 -18.68 0.52
C TYR A 260 -11.24 -19.83 1.49
N SER A 261 -9.98 -20.21 1.68
CA SER A 261 -9.65 -21.43 2.41
C SER A 261 -8.95 -21.16 3.74
N TYR A 262 -8.78 -22.23 4.52
CA TYR A 262 -7.99 -22.18 5.76
C TYR A 262 -6.56 -21.67 5.49
N GLU A 263 -5.97 -22.06 4.36
CA GLU A 263 -4.63 -21.65 3.93
C GLU A 263 -4.51 -20.17 3.58
N ASP A 264 -5.62 -19.49 3.28
CA ASP A 264 -5.70 -18.03 3.13
C ASP A 264 -5.93 -17.34 4.48
N PHE A 265 -6.72 -17.95 5.36
CA PHE A 265 -7.19 -17.35 6.60
C PHE A 265 -6.19 -17.47 7.76
N ILE A 266 -5.64 -18.66 7.98
CA ILE A 266 -4.79 -18.98 9.13
C ILE A 266 -3.35 -19.18 8.68
N MET A 267 -3.07 -20.24 7.92
CA MET A 267 -1.71 -20.59 7.51
C MET A 267 -1.74 -21.70 6.45
N GLY A 268 -0.87 -21.65 5.46
CA GLY A 268 -0.77 -22.70 4.45
C GLY A 268 0.53 -22.68 3.66
N TYR A 269 0.89 -23.84 3.12
CA TYR A 269 2.03 -23.96 2.22
C TYR A 269 1.70 -23.41 0.84
N ARG A 270 2.57 -22.53 0.33
CA ARG A 270 2.48 -21.98 -1.03
C ARG A 270 3.66 -22.45 -1.88
N PRO A 271 3.41 -22.86 -3.13
CA PRO A 271 4.47 -23.23 -4.04
C PRO A 271 5.36 -22.01 -4.36
N THR A 272 6.65 -22.27 -4.54
CA THR A 272 7.71 -21.33 -4.92
C THR A 272 8.60 -22.01 -5.97
N GLU A 273 9.49 -21.26 -6.61
CA GLU A 273 10.43 -21.83 -7.61
C GLU A 273 11.31 -22.95 -7.03
N GLN A 274 11.61 -22.94 -5.73
CA GLN A 274 12.46 -23.93 -5.06
C GLN A 274 11.70 -24.96 -4.20
N GLY A 275 10.36 -24.98 -4.21
CA GLY A 275 9.58 -25.92 -3.39
C GLY A 275 8.34 -25.29 -2.77
N PHE A 276 8.10 -25.50 -1.48
CA PHE A 276 6.97 -24.92 -0.74
C PHE A 276 7.47 -24.07 0.42
N THR A 277 6.84 -22.91 0.63
CA THR A 277 7.07 -22.08 1.82
C THR A 277 5.79 -21.98 2.62
N LEU A 278 5.93 -21.97 3.95
CA LEU A 278 4.80 -21.73 4.84
C LEU A 278 4.47 -20.24 4.78
N LYS A 279 3.22 -19.92 4.44
CA LYS A 279 2.69 -18.56 4.50
C LYS A 279 1.63 -18.46 5.59
N THR A 280 1.69 -17.37 6.35
CA THR A 280 0.66 -16.98 7.30
C THR A 280 -0.51 -16.34 6.57
N GLY A 281 -1.71 -16.51 7.14
CA GLY A 281 -2.97 -15.98 6.63
C GLY A 281 -3.42 -14.73 7.38
N ALA A 282 -4.47 -14.09 6.85
CA ALA A 282 -4.90 -12.77 7.30
C ALA A 282 -5.27 -12.69 8.80
N PHE A 283 -5.87 -13.76 9.36
CA PHE A 283 -6.25 -13.80 10.77
C PHE A 283 -5.05 -14.09 11.68
N TYR A 284 -4.14 -14.97 11.25
CA TYR A 284 -2.92 -15.24 12.03
C TYR A 284 -2.06 -13.99 12.16
N ASP A 285 -1.82 -13.29 11.05
CA ASP A 285 -1.05 -12.03 11.04
C ASP A 285 -1.70 -10.99 11.98
N PHE A 286 -3.03 -10.88 11.95
CA PHE A 286 -3.75 -9.95 12.82
C PHE A 286 -3.63 -10.29 14.31
N CYS A 287 -3.71 -11.57 14.67
CA CYS A 287 -3.48 -11.99 16.05
C CYS A 287 -2.05 -11.68 16.52
N LYS A 288 -1.06 -11.79 15.63
CA LYS A 288 0.33 -11.42 15.93
C LYS A 288 0.54 -9.93 16.08
N GLU A 289 -0.15 -9.11 15.29
CA GLU A 289 -0.16 -7.65 15.44
C GLU A 289 -0.82 -7.17 16.75
N ALA A 290 -1.78 -7.94 17.27
CA ALA A 290 -2.47 -7.65 18.53
C ALA A 290 -1.77 -8.24 19.78
N GLU A 291 -0.80 -9.14 19.62
CA GLU A 291 -0.08 -9.80 20.73
C GLU A 291 0.75 -8.85 21.63
N PRO A 292 1.37 -7.77 21.13
CA PRO A 292 2.28 -6.94 21.93
C PRO A 292 1.62 -6.08 23.02
N ASP A 293 0.32 -5.78 22.92
CA ASP A 293 -0.37 -4.92 23.87
C ASP A 293 -1.80 -5.41 24.22
N ASP A 294 -2.38 -4.83 25.27
CA ASP A 294 -3.71 -5.20 25.78
C ASP A 294 -4.83 -4.31 25.19
N LYS A 295 -4.60 -3.61 24.07
CA LYS A 295 -5.63 -2.78 23.44
C LYS A 295 -6.68 -3.66 22.77
N GLU A 296 -7.85 -3.09 22.50
CA GLU A 296 -8.90 -3.79 21.77
C GLU A 296 -8.61 -3.80 20.26
N TYR A 297 -8.71 -4.97 19.64
CA TYR A 297 -8.53 -5.21 18.21
C TYR A 297 -9.78 -5.89 17.65
N PHE A 298 -10.19 -5.51 16.44
CA PHE A 298 -11.43 -5.99 15.82
C PHE A 298 -11.16 -6.61 14.45
N PHE A 299 -11.54 -7.87 14.29
CA PHE A 299 -11.49 -8.57 13.01
C PHE A 299 -12.92 -8.74 12.47
N ILE A 300 -13.19 -8.16 11.31
CA ILE A 300 -14.50 -8.14 10.66
C ILE A 300 -14.45 -9.06 9.46
N ILE A 301 -15.39 -10.01 9.43
CA ILE A 301 -15.58 -10.93 8.31
C ILE A 301 -16.88 -10.53 7.61
N ASP A 302 -16.75 -10.17 6.34
CA ASP A 302 -17.86 -9.89 5.44
C ASP A 302 -18.04 -11.04 4.44
N GLU A 303 -19.22 -11.15 3.83
CA GLU A 303 -19.58 -12.17 2.82
C GLU A 303 -19.93 -11.52 1.48
#